data_AF-A0A7Y5J6I5-F1
#
_entry.id   AF-A0A7Y5J6I5-F1
#
_cell.length_a   1.000
_cell.length_b   1.000
_cell.length_c   1.000
_cell.angle_alpha   90.00
_cell.angle_beta   90.00
_cell.angle_gamma   90.00
#
_symmetry.space_group_name_H-M   'P 1'
#
loop_
_entity.id
_entity.type
_entity.pdbx_description
1 polymer ?
#
loop_
_entity_poly.entity_id
_entity_poly.type
_entity_poly.pdbx_seq_one_letter_code
_entity_poly.pdbx_strand_id
1 'polypeptide(L)'
;MWIENNPQLSSLQGLESISSLPSLYLSNNDALVSLAGLDNLKTTTGPLEIKYNDNLTNINSLANLSSVGGNFRLDQSPLITDLLALSNVSHWGGGVQI
;
A
#
# COMPACT_ATOMS: atom_id res chain seq x y z
N MET A 1 -7.41 6.49 5.00
CA MET A 1 -6.30 7.44 4.79
C MET A 1 -6.13 7.60 3.30
N TRP A 2 -6.16 8.84 2.82
CA TRP A 2 -6.03 9.17 1.41
C TRP A 2 -4.75 9.95 1.21
N ILE A 3 -3.86 9.41 0.39
CA ILE A 3 -2.61 10.04 -0.03
C ILE A 3 -2.67 10.05 -1.55
N GLU A 4 -3.32 11.08 -2.08
CA GLU A 4 -3.66 11.16 -3.49
C GLU A 4 -3.21 12.48 -4.11
N ASN A 5 -2.71 12.41 -5.34
CA ASN A 5 -2.34 13.57 -6.17
C ASN A 5 -1.23 14.44 -5.55
N ASN A 6 -0.19 13.81 -5.00
CA ASN A 6 0.97 14.50 -4.47
C ASN A 6 2.21 14.16 -5.32
N PRO A 7 2.39 14.79 -6.49
CA PRO A 7 3.46 14.43 -7.42
C PRO A 7 4.88 14.69 -6.87
N GLN A 8 4.99 15.47 -5.78
CA GLN A 8 6.27 15.75 -5.10
C GLN A 8 6.46 14.92 -3.81
N LEU A 9 5.47 14.13 -3.38
CA LEU A 9 5.59 13.31 -2.18
C LEU A 9 6.58 12.18 -2.41
N SER A 10 7.75 12.29 -1.80
CA SER A 10 8.85 11.33 -1.97
C SER A 10 8.99 10.33 -0.82
N SER A 11 8.27 10.53 0.29
CA SER A 11 8.44 9.74 1.51
C SER A 11 7.16 9.69 2.34
N LEU A 12 6.94 8.56 3.02
CA LEU A 12 5.93 8.36 4.06
C LEU A 12 6.55 8.26 5.47
N GLN A 13 7.83 8.62 5.62
CA GLN A 13 8.49 8.67 6.93
C GLN A 13 7.72 9.57 7.90
N GLY A 14 7.65 9.15 9.16
CA GLY A 14 6.80 9.73 10.20
C GLY A 14 5.48 8.98 10.40
N LEU A 15 5.12 8.03 9.52
CA LEU A 15 3.91 7.20 9.65
C LEU A 15 4.17 5.86 10.38
N GLU A 16 5.36 5.64 10.95
CA GLU A 16 5.80 4.34 11.46
C GLU A 16 4.95 3.85 12.64
N SER A 17 4.23 4.74 13.32
CA SER A 17 3.32 4.38 14.42
C SER A 17 2.01 3.74 13.96
N ILE A 18 1.68 3.80 12.67
CA ILE A 18 0.41 3.30 12.14
C ILE A 18 0.47 1.78 12.04
N SER A 19 -0.28 1.10 12.91
CA SER A 19 -0.43 -0.35 12.90
C SER A 19 -1.73 -0.84 12.26
N SER A 20 -2.74 0.02 12.14
CA SER A 20 -4.04 -0.31 11.54
C SER A 20 -4.68 0.91 10.91
N LEU A 21 -5.41 0.70 9.82
CA LEU A 21 -6.15 1.76 9.11
C LEU A 21 -7.57 1.30 8.76
N PRO A 22 -8.55 2.22 8.74
CA PRO A 22 -9.86 1.92 8.16
C PRO A 22 -9.77 1.54 6.68
N SER A 23 -9.05 2.33 5.90
CA SER A 23 -8.73 2.09 4.49
C SER A 23 -7.42 2.80 4.13
N LEU A 24 -6.73 2.35 3.09
CA LEU A 24 -5.56 3.02 2.52
C LEU A 24 -5.77 3.23 1.02
N TYR A 25 -5.74 4.49 0.59
CA TYR A 25 -5.77 4.88 -0.82
C TYR A 25 -4.49 5.66 -1.13
N LEU A 26 -3.67 5.12 -2.01
CA LEU A 26 -2.39 5.69 -2.44
C LEU A 26 -2.39 5.81 -3.96
N SER A 27 -2.63 7.01 -4.47
CA SER A 27 -2.83 7.23 -5.92
C SER A 27 -2.17 8.48 -6.46
N ASN A 28 -1.56 8.43 -7.66
CA ASN A 28 -0.95 9.59 -8.31
C ASN A 28 0.10 10.30 -7.43
N ASN A 29 1.05 9.54 -6.88
CA ASN A 29 2.19 10.07 -6.14
C ASN A 29 3.50 9.70 -6.85
N ASP A 30 3.73 10.29 -8.03
CA ASP A 30 4.78 9.86 -8.96
C ASP A 30 6.20 9.95 -8.38
N ALA A 31 6.47 10.83 -7.40
CA ALA A 31 7.78 10.89 -6.75
C ALA A 31 8.00 9.81 -5.68
N LEU A 32 6.97 9.04 -5.31
CA LEU A 32 7.05 8.05 -4.25
C LEU A 32 7.65 6.74 -4.77
N VAL A 33 8.81 6.36 -4.23
CA VAL A 33 9.58 5.20 -4.71
C VAL A 33 9.36 3.93 -3.86
N SER A 34 8.91 4.11 -2.62
CA SER A 34 8.61 3.04 -1.65
C SER A 34 7.53 3.46 -0.66
N LEU A 35 6.99 2.50 0.09
CA LEU A 35 6.06 2.75 1.19
C LEU A 35 6.74 2.82 2.57
N ALA A 36 8.06 3.07 2.61
CA ALA A 36 8.82 3.18 3.86
C ALA A 36 8.18 4.22 4.79
N GLY A 37 7.95 3.83 6.04
CA GLY A 37 7.09 4.54 6.97
C GLY A 37 5.79 3.79 7.29
N LEU A 38 5.36 2.85 6.44
CA LEU A 38 4.20 1.97 6.71
C LEU A 38 4.60 0.56 7.18
N ASP A 39 5.86 0.38 7.58
CA ASP A 39 6.46 -0.92 7.91
C ASP A 39 5.75 -1.66 9.06
N ASN A 40 5.01 -0.94 9.90
CA ASN A 40 4.26 -1.50 11.02
C ASN A 40 2.78 -1.75 10.73
N LEU A 41 2.29 -1.46 9.51
CA LEU A 41 0.89 -1.66 9.14
C LEU A 41 0.56 -3.15 9.12
N LYS A 42 -0.32 -3.58 10.02
CA LYS A 42 -0.73 -4.99 10.16
C LYS A 42 -2.08 -5.29 9.54
N THR A 43 -2.99 -4.32 9.56
CA THR A 43 -4.37 -4.53 9.11
C THR A 43 -4.96 -3.31 8.45
N THR A 44 -5.73 -3.50 7.39
CA THR A 44 -6.77 -2.54 6.99
C THR A 44 -8.14 -3.16 7.24
N THR A 45 -9.07 -2.46 7.88
CA THR A 45 -10.43 -3.00 8.08
C THR A 45 -11.29 -2.91 6.81
N GLY A 46 -10.85 -2.10 5.85
CA GLY A 46 -11.47 -1.85 4.56
C GLY A 46 -10.45 -1.90 3.42
N PRO A 47 -10.73 -1.24 2.28
CA PRO A 47 -9.91 -1.36 1.08
C PRO A 47 -8.46 -0.89 1.25
N LEU A 48 -7.56 -1.55 0.51
CA LEU A 48 -6.19 -1.13 0.28
C LEU A 48 -6.01 -0.99 -1.23
N GLU A 49 -5.87 0.25 -1.70
CA GLU A 49 -5.71 0.56 -3.12
C GLU A 49 -4.41 1.34 -3.36
N ILE A 50 -3.56 0.79 -4.23
CA ILE A 50 -2.31 1.40 -4.71
C ILE A 50 -2.44 1.49 -6.23
N LYS A 51 -2.56 2.71 -6.75
CA LYS A 51 -2.85 2.92 -8.18
C LYS A 51 -2.04 4.08 -8.75
N TYR A 52 -1.61 4.02 -10.01
CA TYR A 52 -0.98 5.18 -10.68
C TYR A 52 0.20 5.77 -9.86
N ASN A 53 1.13 4.93 -9.42
CA ASN A 53 2.36 5.40 -8.77
C ASN A 53 3.55 4.90 -9.59
N ASP A 54 3.86 5.62 -10.66
CA ASP A 54 4.72 5.12 -11.75
C ASP A 54 6.15 4.78 -11.32
N ASN A 55 6.68 5.48 -10.32
CA ASN A 55 8.02 5.23 -9.78
C ASN A 55 8.02 4.34 -8.52
N LEU A 56 6.87 3.85 -8.06
CA LEU A 56 6.82 2.95 -6.90
C LEU A 56 7.40 1.59 -7.28
N THR A 57 8.55 1.25 -6.70
CA THR A 57 9.32 0.06 -7.11
C THR A 57 8.96 -1.21 -6.36
N ASN A 58 8.42 -1.07 -5.15
CA ASN A 58 8.08 -2.21 -4.29
C ASN A 58 7.08 -1.78 -3.20
N ILE A 59 6.50 -2.78 -2.55
CA ILE A 59 5.58 -2.64 -1.42
C ILE A 59 6.08 -3.40 -0.19
N ASN A 60 7.41 -3.53 -0.03
CA ASN A 60 8.02 -4.37 1.01
C ASN A 60 7.66 -3.93 2.44
N SER A 61 7.36 -2.64 2.65
CA SER A 61 6.84 -2.15 3.93
C SER A 61 5.50 -2.77 4.33
N LEU A 62 4.78 -3.43 3.40
CA LEU A 62 3.57 -4.18 3.71
C LEU A 62 3.85 -5.63 4.16
N ALA A 63 5.11 -6.02 4.39
CA ALA A 63 5.48 -7.37 4.83
C ALA A 63 4.81 -7.83 6.13
N ASN A 64 4.39 -6.89 6.99
CA ASN A 64 3.68 -7.20 8.24
C ASN A 64 2.14 -7.20 8.10
N LEU A 65 1.61 -6.90 6.92
CA LEU A 65 0.18 -6.89 6.65
C LEU A 65 -0.35 -8.33 6.70
N SER A 66 -1.32 -8.59 7.57
CA SER A 66 -1.92 -9.92 7.75
C SER A 66 -3.39 -9.97 7.34
N SER A 67 -4.05 -8.82 7.21
CA SER A 67 -5.49 -8.74 6.88
C SER A 67 -5.84 -7.47 6.11
N VAL A 68 -6.61 -7.65 5.03
CA VAL A 68 -7.27 -6.58 4.28
C VAL A 68 -8.77 -6.87 4.34
N GLY A 69 -9.53 -6.06 5.06
CA GLY A 69 -10.96 -6.28 5.27
C GLY A 69 -11.85 -5.87 4.08
N GLY A 70 -11.28 -5.24 3.05
CA GLY A 70 -11.97 -4.89 1.81
C GLY A 70 -11.26 -5.41 0.57
N ASN A 71 -11.48 -4.74 -0.56
CA ASN A 71 -10.76 -5.05 -1.79
C ASN A 71 -9.28 -4.66 -1.66
N PHE A 72 -8.41 -5.51 -2.19
CA PHE A 72 -7.05 -5.14 -2.51
C PHE A 72 -6.97 -4.83 -4.00
N ARG A 73 -6.44 -3.65 -4.33
CA ARG A 73 -6.19 -3.27 -5.71
C ARG A 73 -4.78 -2.72 -5.87
N LEU A 74 -4.00 -3.39 -6.70
CA LEU A 74 -2.79 -2.85 -7.29
C LEU A 74 -3.10 -2.61 -8.77
N ASP A 75 -2.85 -1.41 -9.29
CA ASP A 75 -3.09 -1.10 -10.70
C ASP A 75 -2.12 -0.01 -11.14
N GLN A 76 -1.75 0.05 -12.42
CA GLN A 76 -0.89 1.09 -12.98
C GLN A 76 0.32 1.45 -12.08
N SER A 77 1.04 0.43 -11.61
CA SER A 77 2.27 0.58 -10.82
C SER A 77 3.36 -0.31 -11.44
N PRO A 78 3.83 0.03 -12.66
CA PRO A 78 4.49 -0.89 -13.59
C PRO A 78 5.84 -1.41 -13.11
N LEU A 79 6.47 -0.78 -12.12
CA LEU A 79 7.75 -1.20 -11.57
C LEU A 79 7.64 -2.27 -10.48
N ILE A 80 6.44 -2.48 -9.92
CA ILE A 80 6.20 -3.57 -8.96
C ILE A 80 6.07 -4.87 -9.76
N THR A 81 7.09 -5.73 -9.64
CA THR A 81 7.18 -7.01 -10.37
C THR A 81 7.00 -8.23 -9.48
N ASP A 82 6.95 -8.02 -8.16
CA ASP A 82 6.81 -9.07 -7.16
C ASP A 82 5.90 -8.61 -6.01
N LEU A 83 5.18 -9.58 -5.44
CA LEU A 83 4.21 -9.40 -4.36
C LEU A 83 4.55 -10.27 -3.14
N LEU A 84 5.79 -10.75 -2.98
CA LEU A 84 6.22 -11.50 -1.79
C LEU A 84 5.93 -10.77 -0.47
N ALA A 85 5.90 -9.44 -0.48
CA ALA A 85 5.51 -8.63 0.67
C ALA A 85 4.08 -8.95 1.18
N LEU A 86 3.20 -9.49 0.33
CA LEU A 86 1.82 -9.84 0.71
C LEU A 86 1.68 -11.30 1.14
N SER A 87 2.77 -12.06 1.23
CA SER A 87 2.74 -13.49 1.60
C SER A 87 2.17 -13.78 2.99
N ASN A 88 2.18 -12.79 3.89
CA ASN A 88 1.61 -12.88 5.23
C ASN A 88 0.11 -12.57 5.30
N VAL A 89 -0.51 -12.11 4.22
CA VAL A 89 -1.95 -11.80 4.22
C VAL A 89 -2.75 -13.10 4.20
N SER A 90 -3.31 -13.44 5.36
CA SER A 90 -4.14 -14.65 5.54
C SER A 90 -5.64 -14.35 5.44
N HIS A 91 -6.04 -13.08 5.36
CA HIS A 91 -7.44 -12.68 5.25
C HIS A 91 -7.64 -11.58 4.19
N TRP A 92 -8.46 -11.90 3.20
CA TRP A 92 -8.95 -10.98 2.17
C TRP A 92 -10.47 -10.89 2.31
N GLY A 93 -10.96 -9.75 2.80
CA GLY A 93 -12.38 -9.50 3.01
C GLY A 93 -13.13 -9.18 1.72
N GLY A 94 -12.40 -8.78 0.67
CA GLY A 94 -12.94 -8.52 -0.68
C GLY A 94 -12.12 -9.18 -1.79
N GLY A 95 -12.27 -8.66 -3.01
CA GLY A 95 -11.53 -9.14 -4.17
C GLY A 95 -10.08 -8.67 -4.18
N VAL A 96 -9.23 -9.44 -4.85
CA VAL A 96 -7.83 -9.09 -5.15
C VAL A 96 -7.75 -8.78 -6.65
N GLN A 97 -7.35 -7.57 -6.99
CA GLN A 97 -7.09 -7.12 -8.36
C GLN A 97 -5.64 -6.59 -8.43
N ILE A 98 -4.89 -7.04 -9.43
CA ILE A 98 -3.48 -6.69 -9.67
C ILE A 98 -3.34 -6.34 -11.16
#